data_AF-A0A4R6V097-F1
#
_entry.id   AF-A0A4R6V097-F1
#
_cell.length_a   1.000
_cell.length_b   1.000
_cell.length_c   1.000
_cell.angle_alpha   90.00
_cell.angle_beta   90.00
_cell.angle_gamma   90.00
#
_symmetry.space_group_name_H-M   'P 1'
#
loop_
_entity.id
_entity.type
_entity.pdbx_description
1 polymer ?
#
loop_
_entity_poly.entity_id
_entity_poly.type
_entity_poly.pdbx_seq_one_letter_code
_entity_poly.pdbx_strand_id
1 'polypeptide(L)'
;MKRNRTMWLTCAVDGADHAVSDAAFLAAQGGDGRFEAMCRATVWASSLSAPPASRCETCASAAGEPVDASPDRRGGGLWSRLVPRASA
;
A
#
# COMPACT_ATOMS: atom_id res chain seq x y z
N MET A 1 7.43 19.47 -16.96
CA MET A 1 6.35 18.57 -16.50
C MET A 1 6.50 18.33 -15.01
N LYS A 2 5.52 18.75 -14.20
CA LYS A 2 5.55 18.56 -12.74
C LYS A 2 5.26 17.08 -12.48
N ARG A 3 6.16 16.36 -11.80
CA ARG A 3 5.96 14.94 -11.48
C ARG A 3 4.78 14.84 -10.53
N ASN A 4 3.63 14.37 -11.01
CA ASN A 4 2.47 14.10 -10.18
C ASN A 4 2.87 13.05 -9.16
N ARG A 5 2.95 13.41 -7.87
CA ARG A 5 3.38 12.48 -6.83
C ARG A 5 2.25 11.48 -6.58
N THR A 6 2.59 10.21 -6.54
CA THR A 6 1.65 9.13 -6.20
C THR A 6 1.98 8.64 -4.80
N MET A 7 0.97 8.52 -3.95
CA MET A 7 1.08 7.93 -2.62
C MET A 7 0.45 6.55 -2.60
N TRP A 8 1.02 5.62 -1.84
CA TRP A 8 0.49 4.28 -1.66
C TRP A 8 -0.11 4.17 -0.27
N LEU A 9 -1.37 3.74 -0.19
CA LEU A 9 -2.11 3.59 1.06
C LEU A 9 -2.68 2.18 1.17
N THR A 10 -2.45 1.53 2.30
CA THR A 10 -3.04 0.23 2.61
C THR A 10 -4.52 0.40 2.94
N CYS A 11 -5.39 -0.25 2.19
CA CYS A 11 -6.82 -0.23 2.44
C CYS A 11 -7.20 -1.25 3.52
N ALA A 12 -7.93 -0.79 4.53
CA ALA A 12 -8.36 -1.62 5.67
C ALA A 12 -9.42 -2.67 5.29
N VAL A 13 -10.06 -2.53 4.12
CA VAL A 13 -11.16 -3.39 3.67
C VAL A 13 -10.64 -4.62 2.92
N ASP A 14 -9.72 -4.44 1.97
CA ASP A 14 -9.20 -5.52 1.12
C ASP A 14 -7.76 -5.92 1.48
N GLY A 15 -7.09 -5.13 2.34
CA GLY A 15 -5.71 -5.40 2.75
C GLY A 15 -4.69 -5.23 1.64
N ALA A 16 -4.99 -4.44 0.60
CA ALA A 16 -4.08 -4.14 -0.50
C ALA A 16 -3.61 -2.67 -0.47
N ASP A 17 -2.41 -2.42 -1.02
CA ASP A 17 -1.89 -1.08 -1.23
C ASP A 17 -2.44 -0.50 -2.53
N HIS A 18 -3.10 0.65 -2.41
CA HIS A 18 -3.69 1.38 -3.54
C HIS A 18 -2.97 2.69 -3.79
N ALA A 19 -2.80 3.02 -5.07
CA ALA A 19 -2.20 4.28 -5.50
C ALA A 19 -3.23 5.40 -5.44
N VAL A 20 -2.92 6.45 -4.68
CA VAL A 20 -3.71 7.68 -4.56
C VAL A 20 -2.90 8.82 -5.15
N SER A 21 -3.52 9.61 -6.03
CA SER A 21 -2.88 10.80 -6.58
C SER A 21 -2.74 11.90 -5.53
N ASP A 22 -1.72 12.75 -5.64
CA ASP A 22 -1.55 13.92 -4.77
C ASP A 22 -2.82 14.79 -4.71
N ALA A 23 -3.50 14.98 -5.84
CA ALA A 23 -4.75 15.74 -5.89
C ALA A 23 -5.88 15.07 -5.08
N ALA A 24 -6.05 13.75 -5.20
CA ALA A 24 -7.05 13.01 -4.44
C ALA A 24 -6.71 12.99 -2.94
N PHE A 25 -5.42 12.91 -2.59
CA PHE A 25 -4.97 12.98 -1.21
C PHE A 25 -5.23 14.35 -0.57
N LEU A 26 -4.96 15.43 -1.33
CA LEU A 26 -5.23 16.80 -0.88
C LEU A 26 -6.73 17.09 -0.78
N ALA A 27 -7.53 16.59 -1.72
CA ALA A 27 -8.99 16.74 -1.71
C ALA A 27 -9.66 16.06 -0.50
N ALA A 28 -9.04 14.99 0.03
CA ALA A 28 -9.53 14.26 1.19
C ALA A 28 -8.97 14.77 2.55
N GLN A 29 -8.12 15.80 2.56
CA GLN A 29 -7.58 16.35 3.79
C GLN A 29 -8.69 16.88 4.71
N GLY A 30 -8.70 16.44 5.97
CA GLY A 30 -9.72 16.79 6.96
C GLY A 30 -11.03 15.99 6.85
N GLY A 31 -11.13 15.03 5.92
CA GLY A 31 -12.25 14.11 5.81
C GLY A 31 -12.09 12.84 6.68
N ASP A 32 -13.02 11.89 6.52
CA ASP A 32 -13.12 10.67 7.33
C ASP A 32 -12.05 9.59 7.06
N GLY A 33 -10.89 9.96 6.49
CA GLY A 33 -9.82 9.02 6.14
C GLY A 33 -10.11 8.14 4.92
N ARG A 34 -11.00 8.61 4.03
CA ARG A 34 -11.39 7.92 2.79
C ARG A 34 -10.75 8.61 1.59
N PHE A 35 -10.11 7.83 0.74
CA PHE A 35 -9.37 8.33 -0.43
C PHE A 35 -9.82 7.62 -1.70
N GLU A 36 -9.88 8.35 -2.82
CA GLU A 36 -10.11 7.75 -4.12
C GLU A 36 -8.78 7.27 -4.73
N ALA A 37 -8.68 5.97 -4.98
CA ALA A 37 -7.54 5.38 -5.66
C ALA A 37 -7.61 5.56 -7.18
N MET A 38 -6.47 5.38 -7.84
CA MET A 38 -6.37 5.35 -9.32
C MET A 38 -7.21 4.22 -9.95
N CYS A 39 -7.41 3.10 -9.23
CA CYS A 39 -8.31 2.03 -9.64
C CYS A 39 -9.81 2.37 -9.44
N ARG A 40 -10.12 3.59 -8.98
CA ARG A 40 -11.46 4.08 -8.59
C ARG A 40 -12.07 3.39 -7.36
N ALA A 41 -11.32 2.57 -6.65
CA ALA A 41 -11.75 2.04 -5.36
C ALA A 41 -11.68 3.14 -4.28
N THR A 42 -12.60 3.07 -3.32
CA THR A 42 -12.51 3.87 -2.08
C THR A 42 -11.55 3.17 -1.11
N VAL A 43 -10.42 3.81 -0.85
CA VAL A 43 -9.41 3.37 0.11
C VAL A 43 -9.78 3.90 1.48
N TRP A 44 -9.97 2.99 2.41
CA TRP A 44 -10.04 3.30 3.83
C TRP A 44 -8.65 3.15 4.40
N ALA A 45 -7.96 4.27 4.66
CA ALA A 45 -6.57 4.20 5.09
C ALA A 45 -6.46 3.42 6.41
N SER A 46 -5.66 2.35 6.38
CA SER A 46 -5.33 1.58 7.58
C SER A 46 -4.41 2.37 8.51
N SER A 47 -4.31 1.92 9.76
CA SER A 47 -3.31 2.43 10.70
C SER A 47 -1.90 2.37 10.09
N LEU A 48 -1.06 3.36 10.39
CA LEU A 48 0.36 3.35 10.01
C LEU A 48 1.16 2.19 10.63
N SER A 49 0.59 1.52 11.64
CA SER A 49 1.15 0.31 12.23
C SER A 49 0.83 -0.97 11.47
N ALA A 50 0.01 -0.90 10.41
CA ALA A 50 -0.33 -2.06 9.60
C ALA A 50 0.92 -2.60 8.89
N PRO A 51 1.07 -3.93 8.77
CA PRO A 51 2.11 -4.50 7.93
C PRO A 51 1.91 -4.05 6.48
N PRO A 52 2.99 -3.84 5.70
CA PRO A 52 2.87 -3.41 4.31
C PRO A 52 2.20 -4.49 3.48
N ALA A 53 1.29 -4.07 2.61
CA ALA A 53 0.45 -4.93 1.81
C ALA A 53 0.98 -5.14 0.39
N SER A 54 0.42 -6.12 -0.33
CA SER A 54 0.63 -6.25 -1.78
C SER A 54 -0.02 -5.08 -2.51
N ARG A 55 0.66 -4.57 -3.53
CA ARG A 55 0.11 -3.50 -4.40
C ARG A 55 -1.01 -4.03 -5.28
N CYS A 56 -2.07 -3.25 -5.42
CA CYS A 56 -3.12 -3.50 -6.41
C CYS A 56 -2.54 -3.41 -7.84
N GLU A 57 -2.78 -4.43 -8.65
CA GLU A 57 -2.25 -4.53 -10.02
C GLU A 57 -2.67 -3.35 -10.90
N THR A 58 -3.95 -2.97 -10.85
CA THR A 58 -4.48 -1.82 -11.61
C THR A 58 -3.80 -0.51 -11.21
N CYS A 59 -3.57 -0.33 -9.90
CA CYS A 59 -2.85 0.84 -9.38
C CYS A 59 -1.37 0.84 -9.79
N ALA A 60 -0.72 -0.33 -9.80
CA ALA A 60 0.68 -0.47 -10.21
C ALA A 60 0.86 -0.13 -11.69
N SER A 61 -0.01 -0.66 -12.56
CA SER A 61 -0.01 -0.34 -13.99
C SER A 61 -0.28 1.14 -14.24
N ALA A 62 -1.25 1.74 -13.54
CA ALA A 62 -1.58 3.17 -13.68
C ALA A 62 -0.45 4.09 -13.20
N ALA A 63 0.28 3.70 -12.16
CA ALA A 63 1.43 4.44 -11.64
C ALA A 63 2.67 4.34 -12.52
N GLY A 64 2.68 3.46 -13.53
CA GLY A 64 3.85 3.21 -14.37
C GLY A 64 5.01 2.56 -13.60
N GLU A 65 4.74 1.96 -12.44
CA GLU A 65 5.72 1.11 -11.77
C GLU A 65 5.91 -0.14 -12.65
N PRO A 66 7.15 -0.53 -12.97
CA PRO A 66 7.37 -1.82 -13.62
C PRO A 66 6.75 -2.90 -12.72
N VAL A 67 5.99 -3.80 -13.32
CA VAL A 67 5.37 -4.97 -12.67
C VAL A 67 6.41 -5.98 -12.16
N ASP A 68 7.67 -5.57 -12.04
CA ASP A 68 8.76 -6.36 -11.48
C ASP A 68 8.57 -6.47 -9.98
N ALA A 69 8.09 -7.65 -9.59
CA ALA A 69 8.12 -8.23 -8.28
C ALA A 69 7.71 -7.27 -7.14
N SER A 70 6.43 -7.38 -6.77
CA SER A 70 6.13 -7.39 -5.34
C SER A 70 7.21 -8.24 -4.65
N PRO A 71 7.92 -7.76 -3.61
CA PRO A 71 8.67 -8.68 -2.78
C PRO A 71 7.63 -9.63 -2.17
N ASP A 72 7.46 -10.77 -2.83
CA ASP A 72 6.65 -11.87 -2.37
C ASP A 72 7.21 -12.29 -1.02
N ARG A 73 6.57 -11.81 0.06
CA ARG A 73 6.95 -12.11 1.43
C ARG A 73 6.57 -13.53 1.85
N ARG A 74 6.02 -14.35 0.94
CA ARG A 74 5.84 -15.78 1.21
C ARG A 74 7.14 -16.56 1.04
N GLY A 75 8.21 -15.94 0.51
CA GLY A 75 9.60 -16.39 0.65
C GLY A 75 10.27 -15.80 1.89
N GLY A 76 10.64 -16.65 2.85
CA GLY A 76 11.12 -16.24 4.18
C GLY A 76 12.40 -15.36 4.23
N GLY A 77 12.55 -14.67 5.38
CA GLY A 77 13.71 -13.84 5.73
C GLY A 77 13.28 -12.38 5.94
N LEU A 78 13.01 -11.92 7.16
CA LEU A 78 14.03 -11.46 8.10
C LEU A 78 13.61 -11.66 9.57
N TRP A 79 12.33 -11.94 9.82
CA TRP A 79 11.75 -12.09 11.17
C TRP A 79 11.92 -13.49 11.76
N SER A 80 12.02 -14.53 10.91
CA SER A 80 12.30 -15.91 11.35
C SER A 80 13.70 -16.10 11.92
N ARG A 81 14.61 -15.12 11.76
CA ARG A 81 15.97 -15.15 12.33
C ARG A 81 16.05 -14.55 13.73
N LEU A 82 14.99 -13.91 14.22
CA LEU A 82 14.98 -13.17 15.49
C LEU A 82 14.16 -13.84 16.59
N VAL A 83 13.59 -15.02 16.37
CA VAL A 83 13.00 -15.82 17.45
C VAL A 83 14.04 -16.85 17.88
N PRO A 84 14.67 -16.70 19.06
CA PRO A 84 15.42 -17.80 19.64
C PRO A 84 14.43 -18.93 19.90
N ARG A 85 14.70 -20.09 19.32
CA ARG A 85 14.04 -21.34 19.71
C ARG A 85 14.40 -21.59 21.18
N ALA A 86 13.51 -21.23 22.09
CA ALA A 86 13.58 -21.64 23.47
C ALA A 86 13.35 -23.16 23.51
N SER A 87 14.44 -23.93 23.58
CA SER A 87 14.40 -25.31 24.02
C SER A 87 14.48 -25.31 25.54
N ALA A 88 13.43 -25.80 26.19
CA ALA A 88 13.46 -26.35 27.54
C ALA A 88 12.96 -27.80 27.45
#